data_AF-A0A7V8YJW7-F1
#
_entry.id   AF-A0A7V8YJW7-F1
#
_cell.length_a   1.000
_cell.length_b   1.000
_cell.length_c   1.000
_cell.angle_alpha   90.00
_cell.angle_beta   90.00
_cell.angle_gamma   90.00
#
_symmetry.space_group_name_H-M   'P 1'
#
loop_
_entity.id
_entity.type
_entity.pdbx_description
1 polymer ?
#
loop_
_entity_poly.entity_id
_entity_poly.type
_entity_poly.pdbx_seq_one_letter_code
_entity_poly.pdbx_strand_id
1 'polypeptide(L)'
;AGQCTANFVFSSAGKSYLGAAAHCAGKGEATQTDGCKSDSYPLGTEFTIKGADHPGHLAYSSWLTMQKRGDKNQDLCAYNDFALIELDQDDVAKTNPSVPHFGGPTGVRTEGLSAGDRVYSYGNSALRQGVTVFSPKEGVSLGDAGGGRTHTVTTLSPGIPGDSGSGFLDSDGRAFGVLSTLSLTPIPGSNGVSDLRLVLDYAHDTVKDLKDLRLVNGTEEFHSGGLPLL
;
A
#
# COMPACT_ATOMS: atom_id res chain seq x y z
N ALA A 1 -10.62 6.22 13.42
CA ALA A 1 -9.65 5.89 12.36
C ALA A 1 -10.03 6.68 11.11
N GLY A 2 -9.03 7.17 10.36
CA GLY A 2 -9.26 7.80 9.05
C GLY A 2 -9.62 6.76 7.99
N GLN A 3 -10.12 7.21 6.85
CA GLN A 3 -10.32 6.35 5.68
C GLN A 3 -8.98 6.16 4.96
N CYS A 4 -8.76 4.98 4.39
CA CYS A 4 -7.60 4.63 3.56
C CYS A 4 -8.05 3.86 2.31
N THR A 5 -7.14 3.71 1.36
CA THR A 5 -7.32 2.90 0.15
C THR A 5 -6.51 1.61 0.28
N ALA A 6 -7.14 0.47 0.01
CA ALA A 6 -6.44 -0.82 -0.04
C ALA A 6 -5.51 -0.86 -1.28
N ASN A 7 -4.39 -1.56 -1.20
CA ASN A 7 -3.49 -1.75 -2.35
C ASN A 7 -3.86 -2.97 -3.20
N PHE A 8 -3.35 -4.13 -2.82
CA PHE A 8 -3.42 -5.37 -3.58
C PHE A 8 -4.00 -6.49 -2.72
N VAL A 9 -4.36 -7.58 -3.40
CA VAL A 9 -4.79 -8.81 -2.75
C VAL A 9 -3.58 -9.70 -2.49
N PHE A 10 -3.49 -10.24 -1.28
CA PHE A 10 -2.47 -11.21 -0.90
C PHE A 10 -3.12 -12.50 -0.42
N SER A 11 -2.37 -13.58 -0.45
CA SER A 11 -2.80 -14.86 0.12
C SER A 11 -1.69 -15.53 0.90
N SER A 12 -2.05 -16.21 1.99
CA SER A 12 -1.15 -17.05 2.79
C SER A 12 -1.99 -18.14 3.47
N ALA A 13 -1.50 -19.38 3.52
CA ALA A 13 -2.13 -20.47 4.29
C ALA A 13 -3.67 -20.61 4.12
N GLY A 14 -4.19 -20.43 2.91
CA GLY A 14 -5.63 -20.54 2.61
C GLY A 14 -6.49 -19.32 2.97
N LYS A 15 -5.87 -18.24 3.45
CA LYS A 15 -6.51 -16.96 3.76
C LYS A 15 -6.22 -15.93 2.68
N SER A 16 -7.15 -14.98 2.51
CA SER A 16 -7.03 -13.84 1.61
C SER A 16 -6.95 -12.54 2.41
N TYR A 17 -6.13 -11.61 1.95
CA TYR A 17 -5.88 -10.35 2.61
C TYR A 17 -5.97 -9.20 1.63
N LEU A 18 -6.42 -8.04 2.11
CA LEU A 18 -6.18 -6.75 1.46
C LEU A 18 -4.98 -6.09 2.12
N GLY A 19 -3.99 -5.69 1.33
CA GLY A 19 -2.90 -4.88 1.86
C GLY A 19 -3.35 -3.43 2.09
N ALA A 20 -2.74 -2.81 3.10
CA ALA A 20 -2.95 -1.41 3.47
C ALA A 20 -1.62 -0.79 3.93
N ALA A 21 -1.61 0.52 4.17
CA ALA A 21 -0.54 1.15 4.94
C ALA A 21 -0.73 0.87 6.44
N ALA A 22 0.35 0.64 7.19
CA ALA A 22 0.27 0.37 8.63
C ALA A 22 -0.25 1.58 9.41
N HIS A 23 0.09 2.80 8.99
CA HIS A 23 -0.41 4.03 9.63
C HIS A 23 -1.92 4.19 9.51
N CYS A 24 -2.60 3.49 8.60
CA CYS A 24 -4.07 3.46 8.54
C CYS A 24 -4.69 2.83 9.80
N ALA A 25 -3.92 1.98 10.49
CA ALA A 25 -4.23 1.45 11.82
C ALA A 25 -3.55 2.27 12.94
N GLY A 26 -3.04 3.46 12.66
CA GLY A 26 -2.46 4.36 13.65
C GLY A 26 -3.52 4.97 14.57
N LYS A 27 -3.15 5.25 15.82
CA LYS A 27 -3.96 6.03 16.78
C LYS A 27 -3.57 7.51 16.81
N GLY A 28 -2.43 7.82 16.21
CA GLY A 28 -1.82 9.14 16.21
C GLY A 28 -2.34 10.07 15.13
N GLU A 29 -1.82 11.29 15.16
CA GLU A 29 -1.98 12.28 14.08
C GLU A 29 -1.30 11.81 12.80
N ALA A 30 -1.75 12.34 11.65
CA ALA A 30 -1.19 12.04 10.33
C ALA A 30 0.32 12.30 10.21
N THR A 31 0.91 13.13 11.09
CA THR A 31 2.33 13.45 11.11
C THR A 31 3.18 12.44 11.90
N GLN A 32 2.56 11.49 12.60
CA GLN A 32 3.26 10.46 13.37
C GLN A 32 3.55 9.26 12.45
N THR A 33 4.70 9.31 11.77
CA THR A 33 5.09 8.33 10.74
C THR A 33 6.23 7.39 11.14
N ASP A 34 6.81 7.55 12.34
CA ASP A 34 7.83 6.63 12.85
C ASP A 34 7.16 5.34 13.33
N GLY A 35 7.22 4.29 12.50
CA GLY A 35 6.57 3.01 12.78
C GLY A 35 7.11 2.28 14.01
N CYS A 36 8.30 2.64 14.49
CA CYS A 36 8.91 2.06 15.69
C CYS A 36 8.45 2.75 16.98
N LYS A 37 7.73 3.87 16.89
CA LYS A 37 7.28 4.65 18.06
C LYS A 37 5.80 5.02 18.05
N SER A 38 5.19 5.09 16.87
CA SER A 38 3.83 5.59 16.72
C SER A 38 2.82 4.55 17.19
N ASP A 39 1.83 5.01 17.97
CA ASP A 39 0.80 4.13 18.51
C ASP A 39 -0.10 3.58 17.40
N SER A 40 -0.42 2.29 17.49
CA SER A 40 -1.28 1.58 16.55
C SER A 40 -2.35 0.77 17.28
N TYR A 41 -3.47 0.51 16.60
CA TYR A 41 -4.47 -0.44 17.05
C TYR A 41 -3.92 -1.87 17.02
N PRO A 42 -4.31 -2.74 17.97
CA PRO A 42 -3.79 -4.10 18.04
C PRO A 42 -4.25 -4.97 16.86
N LEU A 43 -3.56 -6.08 16.61
CA LEU A 43 -4.04 -7.12 15.71
C LEU A 43 -5.44 -7.60 16.12
N GLY A 44 -6.25 -7.98 15.14
CA GLY A 44 -7.67 -8.35 15.31
C GLY A 44 -8.64 -7.17 15.25
N THR A 45 -8.13 -5.92 15.24
CA THR A 45 -8.98 -4.72 15.08
C THR A 45 -9.78 -4.81 13.78
N GLU A 46 -11.08 -4.55 13.88
CA GLU A 46 -12.01 -4.58 12.74
C GLU A 46 -11.82 -3.39 11.80
N PHE A 47 -11.93 -3.67 10.50
CA PHE A 47 -11.93 -2.70 9.42
C PHE A 47 -13.21 -2.87 8.61
N THR A 48 -13.97 -1.78 8.45
CA THR A 48 -15.05 -1.75 7.46
C THR A 48 -14.44 -1.69 6.06
N ILE A 49 -14.80 -2.66 5.22
CA ILE A 49 -14.34 -2.73 3.82
C ILE A 49 -15.49 -2.36 2.90
N LYS A 50 -15.28 -1.36 2.05
CA LYS A 50 -16.30 -0.94 1.08
C LYS A 50 -16.53 -2.06 0.06
N GLY A 51 -17.77 -2.53 -0.04
CA GLY A 51 -18.18 -3.60 -0.95
C GLY A 51 -18.14 -5.02 -0.35
N ALA A 52 -17.69 -5.16 0.90
CA ALA A 52 -17.80 -6.38 1.68
C ALA A 52 -19.09 -6.36 2.53
N ASP A 53 -19.62 -7.54 2.87
CA ASP A 53 -20.76 -7.67 3.79
C ASP A 53 -20.31 -7.79 5.25
N HIS A 54 -19.08 -8.26 5.47
CA HIS A 54 -18.48 -8.47 6.78
C HIS A 54 -17.24 -7.58 6.99
N PRO A 55 -16.91 -7.23 8.25
CA PRO A 55 -15.66 -6.54 8.53
C PRO A 55 -14.46 -7.43 8.22
N GLY A 56 -13.36 -6.82 7.79
CA GLY A 56 -12.05 -7.47 7.82
C GLY A 56 -11.35 -7.25 9.15
N HIS A 57 -10.24 -7.96 9.39
CA HIS A 57 -9.47 -7.84 10.64
C HIS A 57 -7.99 -7.55 10.37
N LEU A 58 -7.39 -6.65 11.15
CA LEU A 58 -5.95 -6.39 11.08
C LEU A 58 -5.15 -7.64 11.47
N ALA A 59 -4.64 -8.36 10.48
CA ALA A 59 -3.89 -9.60 10.68
C ALA A 59 -2.38 -9.37 10.77
N TYR A 60 -1.89 -8.29 10.17
CA TYR A 60 -0.48 -7.92 10.22
C TYR A 60 -0.31 -6.40 10.22
N SER A 61 0.69 -5.92 10.94
CA SER A 61 1.17 -4.54 10.89
C SER A 61 2.69 -4.53 11.06
N SER A 62 3.38 -3.89 10.12
CA SER A 62 4.83 -3.70 10.19
C SER A 62 5.22 -2.90 11.43
N TRP A 63 4.43 -1.89 11.81
CA TRP A 63 4.68 -1.04 12.98
C TRP A 63 4.63 -1.84 14.28
N LEU A 64 3.55 -2.60 14.50
CA LEU A 64 3.43 -3.48 15.68
C LEU A 64 4.57 -4.52 15.72
N THR A 65 4.95 -5.04 14.55
CA THR A 65 6.03 -6.03 14.45
C THR A 65 7.39 -5.43 14.79
N MET A 66 7.72 -4.27 14.23
CA MET A 66 8.95 -3.52 14.53
C MET A 66 9.05 -3.16 16.01
N GLN A 67 7.95 -2.67 16.60
CA GLN A 67 7.87 -2.32 18.02
C GLN A 67 8.09 -3.54 18.92
N LYS A 68 7.40 -4.66 18.62
CA LYS A 68 7.56 -5.92 19.38
C LYS A 68 8.99 -6.44 19.35
N ARG A 69 9.70 -6.22 18.23
CA ARG A 69 11.10 -6.64 18.04
C ARG A 69 12.11 -5.64 18.60
N GLY A 70 11.68 -4.42 18.92
CA GLY A 70 12.56 -3.34 19.33
C GLY A 70 13.48 -2.87 18.20
N ASP A 71 12.99 -2.87 16.96
CA ASP A 71 13.75 -2.37 15.81
C ASP A 71 14.08 -0.87 15.98
N LYS A 72 15.29 -0.48 15.56
CA LYS A 72 15.82 0.89 15.73
C LYS A 72 16.45 1.47 14.46
N ASN A 73 16.45 0.73 13.37
CA ASN A 73 17.01 1.21 12.11
C ASN A 73 16.13 2.35 11.58
N GLN A 74 16.72 3.53 11.38
CA GLN A 74 15.97 4.75 11.06
C GLN A 74 15.17 4.61 9.76
N ASP A 75 15.77 4.07 8.69
CA ASP A 75 15.09 3.92 7.40
C ASP A 75 13.99 2.84 7.47
N LEU A 76 14.21 1.76 8.22
CA LEU A 76 13.18 0.74 8.45
C LEU A 76 11.98 1.35 9.19
N CYS A 77 12.24 2.07 10.28
CA CYS A 77 11.20 2.72 11.08
C CYS A 77 10.45 3.80 10.30
N ALA A 78 11.12 4.49 9.37
CA ALA A 78 10.52 5.55 8.56
C ALA A 78 9.72 5.00 7.37
N TYR A 79 10.16 3.92 6.73
CA TYR A 79 9.66 3.53 5.41
C TYR A 79 8.99 2.16 5.35
N ASN A 80 8.94 1.38 6.43
CA ASN A 80 8.18 0.14 6.48
C ASN A 80 6.76 0.36 7.00
N ASP A 81 5.86 0.71 6.08
CA ASP A 81 4.48 1.10 6.38
C ASP A 81 3.49 0.18 5.66
N PHE A 82 3.40 -1.07 6.14
CA PHE A 82 2.61 -2.12 5.51
C PHE A 82 1.78 -2.90 6.53
N ALA A 83 0.53 -3.16 6.18
CA ALA A 83 -0.39 -3.96 6.96
C ALA A 83 -1.20 -4.90 6.06
N LEU A 84 -1.73 -5.96 6.67
CA LEU A 84 -2.68 -6.88 6.04
C LEU A 84 -3.98 -6.86 6.81
N ILE A 85 -5.08 -6.69 6.09
CA ILE A 85 -6.43 -6.88 6.59
C ILE A 85 -6.92 -8.24 6.07
N GLU A 86 -7.12 -9.20 6.95
CA GLU A 86 -7.74 -10.48 6.62
C GLU A 86 -9.20 -10.27 6.23
N LEU A 87 -9.58 -10.81 5.07
CA LEU A 87 -10.95 -10.81 4.59
C LEU A 87 -11.75 -11.90 5.30
N ASP A 88 -13.02 -11.60 5.56
CA ASP A 88 -13.98 -12.65 5.88
C ASP A 88 -14.10 -13.64 4.71
N GLN A 89 -14.19 -14.93 5.01
CA GLN A 89 -14.23 -15.99 4.02
C GLN A 89 -15.41 -15.82 3.04
N ASP A 90 -16.55 -15.30 3.51
CA ASP A 90 -17.76 -15.12 2.71
C ASP A 90 -17.65 -13.95 1.72
N ASP A 91 -16.68 -13.05 1.91
CA ASP A 91 -16.42 -11.91 1.01
C ASP A 91 -15.26 -12.15 0.03
N VAL A 92 -14.52 -13.26 0.16
CA VAL A 92 -13.39 -13.57 -0.74
C VAL A 92 -13.84 -13.62 -2.21
N ALA A 93 -15.01 -14.21 -2.50
CA ALA A 93 -15.53 -14.32 -3.86
C ALA A 93 -15.93 -12.96 -4.49
N LYS A 94 -16.08 -11.90 -3.69
CA LYS A 94 -16.37 -10.54 -4.16
C LYS A 94 -15.10 -9.74 -4.48
N THR A 95 -13.94 -10.29 -4.15
CA THR A 95 -12.67 -9.62 -4.32
C THR A 95 -12.12 -9.87 -5.72
N ASN A 96 -11.81 -8.81 -6.45
CA ASN A 96 -11.03 -8.88 -7.68
C ASN A 96 -9.60 -8.39 -7.38
N PRO A 97 -8.54 -9.18 -7.64
CA PRO A 97 -7.15 -8.74 -7.45
C PRO A 97 -6.72 -7.65 -8.44
N SER A 98 -7.57 -7.32 -9.42
CA SER A 98 -7.28 -6.28 -10.40
C SER A 98 -7.40 -4.85 -9.89
N VAL A 99 -6.38 -4.04 -10.20
CA VAL A 99 -6.41 -2.62 -9.86
C VAL A 99 -7.45 -1.92 -10.76
N PRO A 100 -8.45 -1.22 -10.21
CA PRO A 100 -9.45 -0.55 -11.02
C PRO A 100 -8.81 0.38 -12.05
N HIS A 101 -9.39 0.42 -13.26
CA HIS A 101 -8.90 1.13 -14.45
C HIS A 101 -7.64 0.55 -15.10
N PHE A 102 -6.68 0.03 -14.34
CA PHE A 102 -5.38 -0.40 -14.86
C PHE A 102 -5.24 -1.91 -15.07
N GLY A 103 -6.06 -2.75 -14.44
CA GLY A 103 -5.81 -4.20 -14.40
C GLY A 103 -4.56 -4.55 -13.58
N GLY A 104 -3.88 -5.67 -13.89
CA GLY A 104 -2.72 -6.13 -13.11
C GLY A 104 -3.08 -6.40 -11.63
N PRO A 105 -2.14 -6.55 -10.68
CA PRO A 105 -0.71 -6.60 -10.90
C PRO A 105 -0.28 -7.88 -11.63
N THR A 106 0.83 -7.82 -12.35
CA THR A 106 1.43 -8.97 -13.06
C THR A 106 2.45 -9.72 -12.20
N GLY A 107 2.80 -9.17 -11.04
CA GLY A 107 3.73 -9.72 -10.06
C GLY A 107 4.30 -8.61 -9.17
N VAL A 108 5.25 -8.95 -8.30
CA VAL A 108 6.01 -7.97 -7.51
C VAL A 108 7.25 -7.53 -8.30
N ARG A 109 7.50 -6.22 -8.36
CA ARG A 109 8.74 -5.68 -8.91
C ARG A 109 9.88 -5.91 -7.94
N THR A 110 11.00 -6.45 -8.40
CA THR A 110 12.13 -6.80 -7.53
C THR A 110 13.27 -5.79 -7.56
N GLU A 111 13.34 -4.97 -8.60
CA GLU A 111 14.35 -3.94 -8.81
C GLU A 111 13.89 -2.57 -8.28
N GLY A 112 14.83 -1.68 -7.96
CA GLY A 112 14.56 -0.30 -7.54
C GLY A 112 14.07 0.59 -8.69
N LEU A 113 13.40 1.73 -8.42
CA LEU A 113 12.87 2.61 -9.46
C LEU A 113 13.89 3.68 -9.88
N SER A 114 14.05 3.86 -11.18
CA SER A 114 14.84 4.95 -11.73
C SER A 114 14.01 6.22 -11.85
N ALA A 115 14.66 7.38 -11.75
CA ALA A 115 14.01 8.66 -12.02
C ALA A 115 13.52 8.70 -13.48
N GLY A 116 12.25 9.08 -13.67
CA GLY A 116 11.58 9.10 -14.98
C GLY A 116 10.78 7.85 -15.32
N ASP A 117 10.93 6.76 -14.56
CA ASP A 117 10.08 5.56 -14.73
C ASP A 117 8.60 5.93 -14.57
N ARG A 118 7.75 5.42 -15.47
CA ARG A 118 6.30 5.63 -15.40
C ARG A 118 5.71 4.85 -14.23
N VAL A 119 4.78 5.49 -13.52
CA VAL A 119 4.08 4.87 -12.39
C VAL A 119 2.58 5.05 -12.49
N TYR A 120 1.85 4.05 -12.03
CA TYR A 120 0.39 3.98 -12.06
C TYR A 120 -0.14 3.63 -10.67
N SER A 121 -1.24 4.26 -10.25
CA SER A 121 -1.85 4.00 -8.94
C SER A 121 -3.34 4.28 -8.98
N TYR A 122 -4.10 3.67 -8.08
CA TYR A 122 -5.52 3.97 -7.90
C TYR A 122 -5.78 4.41 -6.46
N GLY A 123 -6.22 5.66 -6.28
CA GLY A 123 -6.56 6.24 -4.98
C GLY A 123 -8.05 6.49 -4.82
N ASN A 124 -8.64 6.10 -3.69
CA ASN A 124 -10.06 6.25 -3.43
C ASN A 124 -10.33 7.03 -2.14
N SER A 125 -9.69 8.18 -1.97
CA SER A 125 -10.00 9.10 -0.86
C SER A 125 -11.48 9.49 -0.82
N ALA A 126 -12.09 9.36 0.37
CA ALA A 126 -13.43 9.82 0.69
C ALA A 126 -13.58 11.35 0.54
N LEU A 127 -12.48 12.12 0.61
CA LEU A 127 -12.49 13.56 0.36
C LEU A 127 -12.92 13.91 -1.07
N ARG A 128 -12.83 12.95 -2.01
CA ARG A 128 -13.37 13.11 -3.36
C ARG A 128 -14.89 13.03 -3.43
N GLN A 129 -15.60 12.79 -2.32
CA GLN A 129 -17.08 12.75 -2.25
C GLN A 129 -17.73 11.84 -3.32
N GLY A 130 -17.06 10.72 -3.64
CA GLY A 130 -17.53 9.76 -4.65
C GLY A 130 -17.15 10.08 -6.10
N VAL A 131 -16.42 11.17 -6.36
CA VAL A 131 -15.87 11.48 -7.69
C VAL A 131 -14.65 10.60 -7.96
N THR A 132 -14.80 9.64 -8.88
CA THR A 132 -13.76 8.65 -9.22
C THR A 132 -12.93 9.02 -10.45
N VAL A 133 -13.23 10.13 -11.13
CA VAL A 133 -12.48 10.55 -12.34
C VAL A 133 -11.00 10.83 -12.07
N PHE A 134 -10.66 11.19 -10.82
CA PHE A 134 -9.29 11.43 -10.35
C PHE A 134 -8.74 10.29 -9.49
N SER A 135 -9.42 9.13 -9.48
CA SER A 135 -8.96 7.95 -8.75
C SER A 135 -7.81 7.24 -9.45
N PRO A 136 -7.85 6.99 -10.77
CA PRO A 136 -6.66 6.55 -11.48
C PRO A 136 -5.63 7.69 -11.49
N LYS A 137 -4.38 7.33 -11.23
CA LYS A 137 -3.24 8.23 -11.13
C LYS A 137 -2.14 7.73 -12.05
N GLU A 138 -1.62 8.63 -12.86
CA GLU A 138 -0.41 8.43 -13.65
C GLU A 138 0.65 9.43 -13.19
N GLY A 139 1.91 9.02 -13.28
CA GLY A 139 3.02 9.81 -12.78
C GLY A 139 4.39 9.34 -13.24
N VAL A 140 5.40 9.86 -12.56
CA VAL A 140 6.79 9.41 -12.71
C VAL A 140 7.44 9.20 -11.36
N SER A 141 8.41 8.29 -11.33
CA SER A 141 9.35 8.17 -10.22
C SER A 141 10.36 9.32 -10.25
N LEU A 142 10.73 9.80 -9.07
CA LEU A 142 11.84 10.71 -8.81
C LEU A 142 13.07 9.94 -8.29
N GLY A 143 13.00 8.61 -8.24
CA GLY A 143 14.04 7.70 -7.75
C GLY A 143 13.80 7.20 -6.33
N ASP A 144 14.69 6.31 -5.92
CA ASP A 144 14.67 5.66 -4.61
C ASP A 144 15.33 6.53 -3.52
N ALA A 145 14.86 6.38 -2.28
CA ALA A 145 15.44 6.97 -1.08
C ALA A 145 15.44 5.96 0.09
N GLY A 146 16.04 6.34 1.23
CA GLY A 146 16.07 5.49 2.42
C GLY A 146 16.73 4.13 2.21
N GLY A 147 17.82 4.09 1.42
CA GLY A 147 18.50 2.85 1.05
C GLY A 147 17.67 1.91 0.16
N GLY A 148 16.73 2.44 -0.62
CA GLY A 148 15.82 1.66 -1.47
C GLY A 148 14.52 1.26 -0.79
N ARG A 149 14.28 1.65 0.47
CA ARG A 149 13.06 1.30 1.22
C ARG A 149 11.84 2.11 0.81
N THR A 150 12.04 3.23 0.12
CA THR A 150 10.96 4.06 -0.40
C THR A 150 11.29 4.51 -1.81
N HIS A 151 10.25 4.59 -2.64
CA HIS A 151 10.27 5.26 -3.92
C HIS A 151 9.63 6.65 -3.76
N THR A 152 10.24 7.68 -4.32
CA THR A 152 9.62 9.01 -4.38
C THR A 152 8.92 9.14 -5.71
N VAL A 153 7.62 9.49 -5.70
CA VAL A 153 6.83 9.61 -6.93
C VAL A 153 6.13 10.96 -7.00
N THR A 154 5.86 11.43 -8.21
CA THR A 154 4.94 12.53 -8.47
C THR A 154 3.85 12.07 -9.43
N THR A 155 2.61 12.46 -9.18
CA THR A 155 1.44 12.07 -9.99
C THR A 155 0.69 13.32 -10.44
N LEU A 156 0.03 13.25 -11.61
CA LEU A 156 -0.71 14.40 -12.18
C LEU A 156 -1.73 14.99 -11.21
N SER A 157 -2.40 14.12 -10.44
CA SER A 157 -3.14 14.50 -9.25
C SER A 157 -2.44 13.94 -8.01
N PRO A 158 -1.82 14.77 -7.14
CA PRO A 158 -1.13 14.29 -5.94
C PRO A 158 -2.02 13.42 -5.05
N GLY A 159 -1.40 12.54 -4.27
CA GLY A 159 -2.10 11.83 -3.19
C GLY A 159 -2.68 12.82 -2.17
N ILE A 160 -3.92 12.59 -1.75
CA ILE A 160 -4.58 13.35 -0.68
C ILE A 160 -4.90 12.43 0.50
N PRO A 161 -5.15 12.94 1.72
CA PRO A 161 -5.58 12.10 2.83
C PRO A 161 -6.75 11.20 2.42
N GLY A 162 -6.65 9.90 2.71
CA GLY A 162 -7.56 8.87 2.18
C GLY A 162 -6.99 8.03 1.04
N ASP A 163 -6.00 8.52 0.31
CA ASP A 163 -5.26 7.73 -0.68
C ASP A 163 -4.19 6.84 -0.03
N SER A 164 -3.83 7.11 1.22
CA SER A 164 -2.90 6.27 2.00
C SER A 164 -3.23 4.79 1.86
N GLY A 165 -2.20 3.98 1.64
CA GLY A 165 -2.31 2.55 1.38
C GLY A 165 -2.49 2.16 -0.09
N SER A 166 -2.74 3.10 -1.01
CA SER A 166 -2.91 2.80 -2.46
C SER A 166 -1.70 2.03 -3.02
N GLY A 167 -1.97 1.06 -3.89
CA GLY A 167 -0.94 0.30 -4.58
C GLY A 167 -0.34 1.08 -5.75
N PHE A 168 0.94 0.84 -6.04
CA PHE A 168 1.65 1.42 -7.17
C PHE A 168 2.20 0.33 -8.10
N LEU A 169 2.03 0.54 -9.40
CA LEU A 169 2.42 -0.35 -10.50
C LEU A 169 3.43 0.34 -11.42
N ASP A 170 4.38 -0.42 -11.98
CA ASP A 170 5.27 0.02 -13.05
C ASP A 170 4.61 -0.09 -14.45
N SER A 171 5.35 0.22 -15.51
CA SER A 171 4.85 0.15 -16.90
C SER A 171 4.54 -1.25 -17.41
N ASP A 172 4.97 -2.30 -16.69
CA ASP A 172 4.68 -3.69 -17.00
C ASP A 172 3.59 -4.26 -16.06
N GLY A 173 2.97 -3.40 -15.26
CA GLY A 173 1.95 -3.77 -14.29
C GLY A 173 2.50 -4.50 -13.07
N ARG A 174 3.81 -4.45 -12.80
CA ARG A 174 4.37 -5.05 -11.58
C ARG A 174 4.14 -4.14 -10.40
N ALA A 175 3.59 -4.70 -9.32
CA ALA A 175 3.41 -4.01 -8.06
C ALA A 175 4.77 -3.71 -7.43
N PHE A 176 5.06 -2.43 -7.19
CA PHE A 176 6.33 -2.01 -6.62
C PHE A 176 6.19 -1.34 -5.25
N GLY A 177 4.99 -0.88 -4.86
CA GLY A 177 4.90 -0.20 -3.59
C GLY A 177 3.52 0.16 -3.08
N VAL A 178 3.53 0.67 -1.84
CA VAL A 178 2.35 1.07 -1.06
C VAL A 178 2.48 2.53 -0.65
N LEU A 179 1.45 3.33 -0.92
CA LEU A 179 1.47 4.76 -0.62
C LEU A 179 1.52 5.03 0.89
N SER A 180 2.63 5.60 1.36
CA SER A 180 2.90 5.93 2.77
C SER A 180 2.80 7.44 3.04
N THR A 181 1.91 8.13 2.31
CA THR A 181 1.81 9.59 2.41
C THR A 181 1.36 10.01 3.80
N LEU A 182 2.26 10.66 4.54
CA LEU A 182 2.16 12.05 4.99
C LEU A 182 3.51 12.45 5.62
N SER A 183 4.17 13.47 5.07
CA SER A 183 5.34 14.16 5.67
C SER A 183 6.76 13.55 5.57
N LEU A 184 7.00 12.52 4.74
CA LEU A 184 8.36 11.97 4.61
C LEU A 184 9.18 12.49 3.42
N THR A 185 8.57 13.16 2.42
CA THR A 185 9.31 13.62 1.25
C THR A 185 9.74 15.09 1.38
N PRO A 186 11.00 15.43 1.02
CA PRO A 186 11.47 16.81 1.04
C PRO A 186 11.01 17.63 -0.18
N ILE A 187 10.39 16.99 -1.17
CA ILE A 187 9.99 17.59 -2.44
C ILE A 187 8.49 17.92 -2.38
N PRO A 188 8.10 19.22 -2.45
CA PRO A 188 6.70 19.61 -2.48
C PRO A 188 5.93 18.92 -3.62
N GLY A 189 4.76 18.36 -3.31
CA GLY A 189 3.90 17.70 -4.28
C GLY A 189 4.30 16.26 -4.63
N SER A 190 5.41 15.74 -4.10
CA SER A 190 5.75 14.32 -4.22
C SER A 190 5.21 13.48 -3.08
N ASN A 191 5.19 12.17 -3.27
CA ASN A 191 4.73 11.20 -2.29
C ASN A 191 5.77 10.10 -2.09
N GLY A 192 5.87 9.60 -0.85
CA GLY A 192 6.68 8.43 -0.50
C GLY A 192 5.86 7.16 -0.63
N VAL A 193 6.48 6.13 -1.21
CA VAL A 193 5.88 4.82 -1.46
C VAL A 193 6.82 3.77 -0.90
N SER A 194 6.39 3.03 0.13
CA SER A 194 7.17 1.91 0.68
C SER A 194 7.42 0.86 -0.39
N ASP A 195 8.66 0.40 -0.51
CA ASP A 195 9.05 -0.66 -1.45
C ASP A 195 8.35 -1.98 -1.08
N LEU A 196 7.51 -2.50 -1.98
CA LEU A 196 6.66 -3.65 -1.71
C LEU A 196 7.48 -4.92 -1.48
N ARG A 197 8.58 -5.12 -2.21
CA ARG A 197 9.43 -6.30 -2.01
C ARG A 197 10.02 -6.29 -0.61
N LEU A 198 10.58 -5.16 -0.17
CA LEU A 198 11.25 -5.06 1.13
C LEU A 198 10.28 -5.16 2.31
N VAL A 199 9.04 -4.69 2.20
CA VAL A 199 8.04 -4.88 3.26
C VAL A 199 7.52 -6.32 3.31
N LEU A 200 7.41 -7.01 2.16
CA LEU A 200 7.07 -8.43 2.11
C LEU A 200 8.21 -9.30 2.68
N ASP A 201 9.46 -9.05 2.27
CA ASP A 201 10.66 -9.71 2.82
C ASP A 201 10.68 -9.57 4.35
N TYR A 202 10.43 -8.36 4.87
CA TYR A 202 10.36 -8.13 6.31
C TYR A 202 9.23 -8.94 6.98
N ALA A 203 8.04 -9.02 6.38
CA ALA A 203 6.94 -9.83 6.91
C ALA A 203 7.29 -11.33 6.95
N HIS A 204 7.88 -11.85 5.87
CA HIS A 204 8.34 -13.24 5.75
C HIS A 204 9.39 -13.61 6.80
N ASP A 205 10.35 -12.72 7.02
CA ASP A 205 11.46 -12.94 7.95
C ASP A 205 11.04 -12.86 9.43
N THR A 206 9.97 -12.11 9.72
CA THR A 206 9.61 -11.78 11.11
C THR A 206 8.38 -12.50 11.63
N VAL A 207 7.48 -12.96 10.76
CA VAL A 207 6.23 -13.62 11.14
C VAL A 207 6.13 -14.99 10.49
N LYS A 208 6.22 -16.05 11.30
CA LYS A 208 6.20 -17.44 10.81
C LYS A 208 4.98 -17.77 9.94
N ASP A 209 3.81 -17.28 10.30
CA ASP A 209 2.55 -17.58 9.59
C ASP A 209 2.41 -16.85 8.25
N LEU A 210 3.33 -15.91 7.97
CA LEU A 210 3.37 -15.15 6.72
C LEU A 210 4.49 -15.58 5.78
N LYS A 211 5.23 -16.66 6.08
CA LYS A 211 6.32 -17.14 5.21
C LYS A 211 5.90 -17.42 3.76
N ASP A 212 4.65 -17.85 3.56
CA ASP A 212 4.10 -18.16 2.24
C ASP A 212 3.18 -17.04 1.70
N LEU A 213 3.24 -15.85 2.33
CA LEU A 213 2.49 -14.68 1.90
C LEU A 213 2.94 -14.27 0.50
N ARG A 214 1.99 -14.20 -0.42
CA ARG A 214 2.26 -13.83 -1.81
C ARG A 214 1.19 -12.89 -2.34
N LEU A 215 1.63 -11.96 -3.19
CA LEU A 215 0.74 -11.15 -4.02
C LEU A 215 -0.10 -12.07 -4.92
N VAL A 216 -1.39 -11.77 -5.04
CA VAL A 216 -2.28 -12.42 -6.01
C VAL A 216 -2.27 -11.57 -7.28
N ASN A 217 -1.94 -12.18 -8.42
CA ASN A 217 -1.95 -11.49 -9.71
C ASN A 217 -3.38 -11.10 -10.11
N GLY A 218 -3.47 -10.01 -10.87
CA GLY A 218 -4.72 -9.53 -11.47
C GLY A 218 -5.40 -10.56 -12.36
N THR A 219 -6.72 -10.44 -12.48
CA THR A 219 -7.53 -11.22 -13.44
C THR A 219 -7.78 -10.49 -14.75
N GLU A 220 -7.65 -9.16 -14.75
CA GLU A 220 -7.68 -8.28 -15.92
C GLU A 220 -6.25 -7.92 -16.36
N GLU A 221 -6.03 -7.88 -17.67
CA GLU A 221 -4.75 -7.50 -18.27
C GLU A 221 -4.34 -6.09 -17.84
N PHE A 222 -3.03 -5.87 -17.65
CA PHE A 222 -2.54 -4.55 -17.31
C PHE A 222 -2.56 -3.63 -18.53
N HIS A 223 -3.13 -2.43 -18.37
CA HIS A 223 -3.17 -1.40 -19.39
C HIS A 223 -2.46 -0.14 -18.89
N SER A 224 -1.33 0.19 -19.52
CA SER A 224 -0.65 1.47 -19.30
C SER A 224 -1.32 2.57 -20.14
N GLY A 225 -1.79 3.62 -19.47
CA GLY A 225 -2.38 4.78 -20.12
C GLY A 225 -3.91 4.68 -20.31
N GLY A 226 -4.57 5.80 -20.07
CA GLY A 226 -6.02 5.92 -20.19
C GLY A 226 -6.59 7.21 -19.61
N LEU A 227 -5.79 7.97 -18.85
CA LEU A 227 -6.17 9.31 -18.43
C LEU A 227 -6.07 10.28 -19.62
N PRO A 228 -7.14 11.03 -19.93
CA PRO A 228 -7.03 12.08 -20.94
C PRO A 228 -5.93 13.07 -20.50
N LEU A 229 -5.04 13.41 -21.45
CA LEU A 229 -4.11 14.52 -21.28
C LEU A 229 -4.95 15.76 -20.95
N LEU A 230 -4.77 16.28 -19.74
CA LEU A 230 -5.30 17.59 -19.36
C LEU A 230 -4.53 18.70 -20.08
#